data_AF-A0AAU1Z158-F1
#
_entry.id   AF-A0AAU1Z158-F1
#
_cell.length_a   1.000
_cell.length_b   1.000
_cell.length_c   1.000
_cell.angle_alpha   90.00
_cell.angle_beta   90.00
_cell.angle_gamma   90.00
#
_symmetry.space_group_name_H-M   'P 1'
#
loop_
_entity.id
_entity.type
_entity.pdbx_description
1 polymer ?
#
loop_
_entity_poly.entity_id
_entity_poly.type
_entity_poly.pdbx_seq_one_letter_code
_entity_poly.pdbx_strand_id
1 'polypeptide(L)'
;MARTHDRYHRLPYGLDDEEQLHLSQRAVALLKAAGYAVQHDPDFASHQVAFHDLTLGGQVANLAQRIRDAEHSEDATAALTELVAPADGVLPATVEVLEAAAEFFAGLGADADPHHAARIRSLAEKIAVVTSEISAYRNALADRHTAHPLRPACIGVESTEREASVVCSCPPPPPPAPAVRRGR
;
A
#
# COMPACT_ATOMS: atom_id res chain seq x y z
N MET A 1 9.59 -37.70 3.67
CA MET A 1 8.17 -37.58 4.07
C MET A 1 7.96 -36.20 4.68
N ALA A 2 7.54 -35.22 3.88
CA ALA A 2 7.20 -33.88 4.38
C ALA A 2 5.79 -33.92 4.97
N ARG A 3 5.61 -33.40 6.18
CA ARG A 3 4.30 -33.33 6.83
C ARG A 3 3.46 -32.28 6.08
N THR A 4 2.22 -32.62 5.75
CA THR A 4 1.27 -31.81 4.96
C THR A 4 0.96 -30.42 5.56
N HIS A 5 1.41 -30.15 6.79
CA HIS A 5 1.21 -28.88 7.49
C HIS A 5 2.26 -27.81 7.16
N ASP A 6 3.34 -28.14 6.43
CA ASP A 6 4.37 -27.18 5.99
C ASP A 6 3.99 -26.40 4.72
N ARG A 7 2.80 -26.67 4.16
CA ARG A 7 2.37 -26.14 2.86
C ARG A 7 1.28 -25.08 2.93
N TYR A 8 0.88 -24.67 4.12
CA TYR A 8 -0.18 -23.70 4.33
C TYR A 8 0.28 -22.63 5.31
N HIS A 9 0.23 -21.38 4.88
CA HIS A 9 0.31 -20.25 5.81
C HIS A 9 -1.01 -20.17 6.58
N ARG A 10 -0.95 -20.17 7.91
CA ARG A 10 -2.10 -19.88 8.77
C ARG A 10 -2.16 -18.39 9.08
N LEU A 11 -3.37 -17.86 9.08
CA LEU A 11 -3.65 -16.53 9.61
C LEU A 11 -3.28 -16.45 11.10
N PRO A 12 -2.84 -15.27 11.58
CA PRO A 12 -2.67 -15.00 13.01
C PRO A 12 -3.93 -15.36 13.81
N TYR A 13 -3.74 -15.83 15.05
CA TYR A 13 -4.87 -16.09 15.96
C TYR A 13 -5.45 -14.77 16.49
N GLY A 14 -6.77 -14.69 16.62
CA GLY A 14 -7.47 -13.55 17.24
C GLY A 14 -8.10 -12.55 16.27
N LEU A 15 -8.01 -12.80 14.97
CA LEU A 15 -8.70 -12.03 13.93
C LEU A 15 -10.19 -12.38 13.89
N ASP A 16 -11.05 -11.39 13.69
CA ASP A 16 -12.46 -11.64 13.37
C ASP A 16 -12.64 -12.17 11.93
N ASP A 17 -13.84 -12.66 11.61
CA ASP A 17 -14.10 -13.32 10.32
C ASP A 17 -13.92 -12.37 9.11
N GLU A 18 -14.15 -11.06 9.31
CA GLU A 18 -14.03 -10.03 8.29
C GLU A 18 -12.55 -9.69 8.05
N GLU A 19 -11.78 -9.53 9.12
CA GLU A 19 -10.32 -9.35 9.10
C GLU A 19 -9.62 -10.56 8.45
N GLN A 20 -10.07 -11.79 8.77
CA GLN A 20 -9.55 -13.01 8.15
C GLN A 20 -9.81 -13.05 6.64
N LEU A 21 -11.03 -12.70 6.21
CA LEU A 21 -11.40 -12.64 4.80
C LEU A 21 -10.58 -11.59 4.06
N HIS A 22 -10.46 -10.39 4.64
CA HIS A 22 -9.73 -9.28 4.05
C HIS A 22 -8.23 -9.59 3.88
N LEU A 23 -7.59 -10.14 4.91
CA LEU A 23 -6.19 -10.57 4.84
C LEU A 23 -5.98 -11.69 3.81
N SER A 24 -6.93 -12.61 3.68
CA SER A 24 -6.86 -13.71 2.72
C SER A 24 -7.00 -13.22 1.28
N GLN A 25 -7.98 -12.36 0.99
CA GLN A 25 -8.14 -11.71 -0.32
C GLN A 25 -6.89 -10.91 -0.70
N ARG A 26 -6.31 -10.18 0.26
CA ARG A 26 -5.08 -9.41 0.06
C ARG A 26 -3.87 -10.30 -0.23
N ALA A 27 -3.71 -11.40 0.50
CA ALA A 27 -2.63 -12.35 0.28
C ALA A 27 -2.70 -12.96 -1.13
N VAL A 28 -3.89 -13.35 -1.59
CA VAL A 28 -4.11 -13.86 -2.96
C VAL A 28 -3.73 -12.80 -4.00
N ALA A 29 -4.14 -11.54 -3.80
CA ALA A 29 -3.83 -10.44 -4.71
C ALA A 29 -2.31 -10.22 -4.82
N LEU A 30 -1.59 -10.17 -3.70
CA LEU A 30 -0.14 -9.98 -3.67
C LEU A 30 0.61 -11.14 -4.33
N LEU A 31 0.22 -12.38 -4.04
CA LEU A 31 0.87 -13.55 -4.64
C LEU A 31 0.65 -13.60 -6.16
N LYS A 32 -0.55 -13.27 -6.65
CA LYS A 32 -0.81 -13.13 -8.09
C LYS A 32 -0.01 -12.00 -8.72
N ALA A 33 0.09 -10.85 -8.05
CA ALA A 33 0.89 -9.71 -8.53
C ALA A 33 2.38 -10.05 -8.62
N ALA A 34 2.90 -10.87 -7.71
CA ALA A 34 4.25 -11.42 -7.75
C ALA A 34 4.45 -12.54 -8.79
N GLY A 35 3.42 -12.86 -9.61
CA GLY A 35 3.50 -13.83 -10.69
C GLY A 35 3.28 -15.29 -10.28
N TYR A 36 2.87 -15.55 -9.03
CA TYR A 36 2.56 -16.90 -8.59
C TYR A 36 1.16 -17.35 -9.03
N ALA A 37 1.06 -18.61 -9.46
CA ALA A 37 -0.22 -19.25 -9.71
C ALA A 37 -0.84 -19.71 -8.38
N VAL A 38 -1.90 -19.02 -7.93
CA VAL A 38 -2.58 -19.28 -6.65
C VAL A 38 -3.96 -19.88 -6.89
N GLN A 39 -4.20 -21.08 -6.37
CA GLN A 39 -5.53 -21.67 -6.27
C GLN A 39 -6.23 -21.08 -5.03
N HIS A 40 -7.43 -20.54 -5.23
CA HIS A 40 -8.23 -19.88 -4.21
C HIS A 40 -9.72 -20.06 -4.57
N ASP A 41 -10.58 -20.03 -3.57
CA ASP A 41 -12.02 -19.98 -3.78
C ASP A 41 -12.40 -18.60 -4.37
N PRO A 42 -13.38 -18.51 -5.30
CA PRO A 42 -13.86 -17.25 -5.87
C PRO A 42 -14.22 -16.18 -4.85
N ASP A 43 -14.64 -16.55 -3.63
CA ASP A 43 -14.93 -15.59 -2.55
C ASP A 43 -13.66 -14.83 -2.09
N PHE A 44 -12.46 -15.33 -2.43
CA PHE A 44 -11.18 -14.66 -2.21
C PHE A 44 -10.65 -13.92 -3.44
N ALA A 45 -11.42 -13.83 -4.52
CA ALA A 45 -11.03 -13.06 -5.69
C ALA A 45 -11.03 -11.56 -5.33
N SER A 46 -9.85 -10.92 -5.41
CA SER A 46 -9.77 -9.48 -5.20
C SER A 46 -10.39 -8.74 -6.39
N HIS A 47 -11.24 -7.76 -6.11
CA HIS A 47 -11.78 -6.82 -7.10
C HIS A 47 -10.76 -5.75 -7.54
N GLN A 48 -9.49 -5.92 -7.16
CA GLN A 48 -8.43 -4.99 -7.52
C GLN A 48 -8.05 -5.18 -8.98
N VAL A 49 -8.05 -4.08 -9.74
CA VAL A 49 -7.54 -4.01 -11.11
C VAL A 49 -6.19 -4.70 -11.15
N ALA A 50 -6.05 -5.67 -12.04
CA ALA A 50 -4.86 -6.49 -12.07
C ALA A 50 -3.64 -5.60 -12.40
N PHE A 51 -2.65 -5.60 -11.51
CA PHE A 51 -1.50 -4.68 -11.55
C PHE A 51 -0.72 -4.69 -12.87
N HIS A 52 -0.87 -5.74 -13.70
CA HIS A 52 -0.21 -5.87 -14.99
C HIS A 52 -0.72 -4.91 -16.07
N ASP A 53 -1.90 -4.30 -15.90
CA ASP A 53 -2.45 -3.34 -16.86
C ASP A 53 -2.02 -1.88 -16.58
N LEU A 54 -1.31 -1.63 -15.47
CA LEU A 54 -0.85 -0.30 -15.08
C LEU A 54 0.63 -0.11 -15.43
N THR A 55 0.96 1.08 -15.96
CA THR A 55 2.35 1.54 -16.02
C THR A 55 2.95 1.59 -14.60
N LEU A 56 4.27 1.51 -14.46
CA LEU A 56 4.93 1.58 -13.14
C LEU A 56 4.48 2.82 -12.34
N GLY A 57 4.39 3.99 -12.99
CA GLY A 57 3.86 5.20 -12.37
C GLY A 57 2.38 5.08 -11.96
N GLY A 58 1.57 4.37 -12.75
CA GLY A 58 0.19 4.04 -12.39
C GLY A 58 0.08 3.10 -11.19
N GLN A 59 0.99 2.12 -11.07
CA GLN A 59 1.06 1.23 -9.91
C GLN A 59 1.43 2.00 -8.62
N VAL A 60 2.40 2.91 -8.69
CA VAL A 60 2.74 3.81 -7.56
C VAL A 60 1.57 4.74 -7.21
N ALA A 61 0.89 5.31 -8.20
CA ALA A 61 -0.29 6.15 -7.96
C ALA A 61 -1.45 5.38 -7.31
N ASN A 62 -1.58 4.09 -7.62
CA ASN A 62 -2.57 3.20 -7.01
C ASN A 62 -2.31 3.01 -5.50
N LEU A 63 -1.06 3.08 -5.03
CA LEU A 63 -0.76 3.07 -3.58
C LEU A 63 -1.43 4.23 -2.85
N ALA A 64 -1.40 5.43 -3.45
CA ALA A 64 -2.06 6.60 -2.89
C ALA A 64 -3.58 6.43 -2.88
N GLN A 65 -4.16 5.79 -3.89
CA GLN A 65 -5.58 5.48 -3.91
C GLN A 65 -5.96 4.47 -2.82
N ARG A 66 -5.18 3.40 -2.65
CA ARG A 66 -5.39 2.40 -1.58
C ARG A 66 -5.30 3.01 -0.18
N ILE A 67 -4.36 3.92 0.06
CA ILE A 67 -4.29 4.64 1.34
C ILE A 67 -5.51 5.53 1.53
N ARG A 68 -5.95 6.22 0.47
CA ARG A 68 -7.19 7.01 0.55
C ARG A 68 -8.36 6.10 0.89
N ASP A 69 -8.48 4.95 0.25
CA ASP A 69 -9.62 4.04 0.39
C ASP A 69 -9.57 3.14 1.62
N ALA A 70 -8.46 3.13 2.37
CA ALA A 70 -8.27 2.33 3.56
C ALA A 70 -9.37 2.59 4.62
N GLU A 71 -10.08 1.53 4.97
CA GLU A 71 -11.06 1.51 6.05
C GLU A 71 -10.41 1.04 7.35
N HIS A 72 -9.31 0.29 7.28
CA HIS A 72 -8.55 -0.17 8.43
C HIS A 72 -7.08 0.29 8.41
N SER A 73 -6.45 0.46 9.58
CA SER A 73 -5.04 0.84 9.67
C SER A 73 -4.10 -0.18 9.02
N GLU A 74 -4.54 -1.44 8.91
CA GLU A 74 -3.82 -2.51 8.22
C GLU A 74 -3.74 -2.31 6.70
N ASP A 75 -4.72 -1.64 6.11
CA ASP A 75 -4.78 -1.42 4.65
C ASP A 75 -3.83 -0.32 4.24
N ALA A 76 -3.80 0.76 5.02
CA ALA A 76 -2.81 1.82 4.90
C ALA A 76 -1.40 1.26 5.15
N THR A 77 -1.24 0.41 6.16
CA THR A 77 0.04 -0.27 6.47
C THR A 77 0.54 -1.12 5.31
N ALA A 78 -0.34 -1.85 4.62
CA ALA A 78 0.05 -2.65 3.45
C ALA A 78 0.52 -1.78 2.29
N ALA A 79 -0.23 -0.72 1.95
CA ALA A 79 0.18 0.18 0.88
C ALA A 79 1.51 0.90 1.20
N LEU A 80 1.73 1.30 2.47
CA LEU A 80 3.01 1.86 2.89
C LEU A 80 4.13 0.80 2.88
N THR A 81 3.84 -0.46 3.17
CA THR A 81 4.84 -1.54 3.11
C THR A 81 5.41 -1.70 1.70
N GLU A 82 4.59 -1.60 0.65
CA GLU A 82 5.06 -1.63 -0.74
C GLU A 82 5.92 -0.41 -1.11
N LEU A 83 5.71 0.73 -0.45
CA LEU A 83 6.52 1.93 -0.66
C LEU A 83 7.93 1.81 -0.06
N VAL A 84 8.04 1.19 1.12
CA VAL A 84 9.26 1.19 1.95
C VAL A 84 9.88 -0.19 2.21
N ALA A 85 9.45 -1.23 1.50
CA ALA A 85 10.04 -2.57 1.64
C ALA A 85 11.55 -2.51 1.33
N PRO A 86 12.44 -3.05 2.19
CA PRO A 86 13.88 -2.76 2.13
C PRO A 86 14.61 -3.10 0.81
N ALA A 87 14.11 -4.03 0.01
CA ALA A 87 14.79 -4.51 -1.20
C ALA A 87 13.96 -4.32 -2.49
N ASP A 88 12.65 -4.41 -2.41
CA ASP A 88 11.72 -4.35 -3.54
C ASP A 88 10.70 -3.21 -3.41
N GLY A 89 10.86 -2.35 -2.41
CA GLY A 89 10.05 -1.17 -2.21
C GLY A 89 10.35 -0.10 -3.25
N VAL A 90 9.34 0.72 -3.55
CA VAL A 90 9.46 1.80 -4.54
C VAL A 90 10.57 2.79 -4.18
N LEU A 91 10.71 3.18 -2.90
CA LEU A 91 11.75 4.13 -2.49
C LEU A 91 13.16 3.54 -2.52
N PRO A 92 13.42 2.33 -2.00
CA PRO A 92 14.71 1.67 -2.19
C PRO A 92 15.09 1.44 -3.66
N ALA A 93 14.16 0.99 -4.51
CA ALA A 93 14.42 0.86 -5.94
C ALA A 93 14.76 2.22 -6.61
N THR A 94 14.18 3.31 -6.12
CA THR A 94 14.52 4.67 -6.59
C THR A 94 15.95 5.07 -6.16
N VAL A 95 16.39 4.67 -4.97
CA VAL A 95 17.78 4.88 -4.51
C VAL A 95 18.77 4.16 -5.44
N GLU A 96 18.51 2.90 -5.79
CA GLU A 96 19.37 2.13 -6.71
C GLU A 96 19.50 2.81 -8.09
N VAL A 97 18.39 3.33 -8.64
CA VAL A 97 18.41 4.09 -9.90
C VAL A 97 19.28 5.34 -9.81
N LEU A 98 19.22 6.07 -8.69
CA LEU A 98 20.04 7.26 -8.48
C LEU A 98 21.52 6.90 -8.28
N GLU A 99 21.83 5.81 -7.58
CA GLU A 99 23.20 5.34 -7.43
C GLU A 99 23.81 4.96 -8.78
N ALA A 100 23.09 4.19 -9.60
CA ALA A 100 23.51 3.86 -10.97
C ALA A 100 23.70 5.12 -11.84
N ALA A 101 22.83 6.12 -11.70
CA ALA A 101 23.00 7.40 -12.39
C ALA A 101 24.25 8.16 -11.91
N ALA A 102 24.53 8.17 -10.61
CA ALA A 102 25.73 8.81 -10.07
C ALA A 102 27.01 8.13 -10.54
N GLU A 103 27.01 6.80 -10.64
CA GLU A 103 28.11 6.02 -11.24
C GLU A 103 28.32 6.37 -12.71
N PHE A 104 27.22 6.47 -13.47
CA PHE A 104 27.30 6.89 -14.87
C PHE A 104 27.95 8.26 -15.02
N PHE A 105 27.51 9.27 -14.24
CA PHE A 105 28.15 10.58 -14.25
C PHE A 105 29.63 10.51 -13.86
N ALA A 106 29.99 9.75 -12.82
CA ALA A 106 31.39 9.61 -12.42
C ALA A 106 32.29 9.03 -13.53
N GLY A 107 31.73 8.25 -14.47
CA GLY A 107 32.43 7.66 -15.61
C GLY A 107 32.56 8.54 -16.85
N LEU A 108 31.87 9.70 -16.93
CA LEU A 108 31.87 10.57 -18.12
C LEU A 108 33.16 11.39 -18.31
N GLY A 109 33.87 11.68 -17.22
CA GLY A 109 35.23 12.25 -17.26
C GLY A 109 35.33 13.75 -17.57
N ALA A 110 34.23 14.50 -17.61
CA ALA A 110 34.27 15.96 -17.68
C ALA A 110 34.38 16.60 -16.28
N ASP A 111 34.89 17.84 -16.23
CA ASP A 111 35.23 18.52 -14.97
C ASP A 111 34.05 18.69 -14.00
N ALA A 112 32.82 18.82 -14.51
CA ALA A 112 31.62 19.00 -13.69
C ALA A 112 31.00 17.68 -13.20
N ASP A 113 31.37 16.54 -13.79
CA ASP A 113 30.70 15.26 -13.54
C ASP A 113 30.87 14.72 -12.12
N PRO A 114 32.03 14.87 -11.45
CA PRO A 114 32.16 14.50 -10.04
C PRO A 114 31.18 15.26 -9.13
N HIS A 115 30.90 16.53 -9.44
CA HIS A 115 29.93 17.33 -8.69
C HIS A 115 28.49 16.84 -8.93
N HIS A 116 28.13 16.51 -10.18
CA HIS A 116 26.82 15.92 -10.48
C HIS A 116 26.62 14.58 -9.78
N ALA A 117 27.62 13.68 -9.83
CA ALA A 117 27.59 12.40 -9.15
C ALA A 117 27.41 12.57 -7.62
N ALA A 118 28.18 13.47 -7.00
CA ALA A 118 28.04 13.78 -5.57
C ALA A 118 26.64 14.32 -5.22
N ARG A 119 26.08 15.18 -6.08
CA ARG A 119 24.75 15.73 -5.86
C ARG A 119 23.66 14.67 -5.95
N ILE A 120 23.77 13.74 -6.90
CA ILE A 120 22.83 12.64 -7.07
C ILE A 120 22.88 11.69 -5.86
N ARG A 121 24.07 11.33 -5.37
CA ARG A 121 24.22 10.53 -4.15
C ARG A 121 23.57 11.20 -2.94
N SER A 122 23.73 12.51 -2.78
CA SER A 122 23.06 13.26 -1.71
C SER A 122 21.53 13.23 -1.82
N LEU A 123 20.95 13.09 -3.02
CA LEU A 123 19.50 12.89 -3.17
C LEU A 123 19.09 11.48 -2.77
N ALA A 124 19.87 10.46 -3.15
CA ALA A 124 19.65 9.08 -2.77
C ALA A 124 19.67 8.91 -1.23
N GLU A 125 20.65 9.52 -0.55
CA GLU A 125 20.73 9.56 0.92
C GLU A 125 19.48 10.18 1.57
N LYS A 126 18.95 11.27 1.00
CA LYS A 126 17.72 11.90 1.52
C LYS A 126 16.50 11.00 1.37
N ILE A 127 16.40 10.26 0.27
CA ILE A 127 15.32 9.29 0.07
C ILE A 127 15.44 8.17 1.12
N ALA A 128 16.65 7.69 1.42
CA ALA A 128 16.85 6.68 2.45
C ALA A 128 16.40 7.19 3.85
N VAL A 129 16.69 8.44 4.19
CA VAL A 129 16.20 9.07 5.44
C VAL A 129 14.67 9.10 5.48
N VAL A 130 14.03 9.59 4.42
CA VAL A 130 12.56 9.63 4.31
C VAL A 130 11.95 8.22 4.38
N THR A 131 12.60 7.23 3.78
CA THR A 131 12.18 5.81 3.82
C THR A 131 12.16 5.27 5.24
N SER A 132 13.17 5.63 6.06
CA SER A 132 13.21 5.27 7.48
C SER A 132 12.08 5.93 8.27
N GLU A 133 11.83 7.22 8.04
CA GLU A 133 10.72 7.94 8.69
C GLU A 133 9.34 7.35 8.35
N ILE A 134 9.09 7.09 7.06
CA ILE A 134 7.85 6.45 6.62
C ILE A 134 7.72 5.04 7.20
N SER A 135 8.82 4.28 7.29
CA SER A 135 8.81 2.96 7.94
C SER A 135 8.37 3.04 9.39
N ALA A 136 8.81 4.06 10.13
CA ALA A 136 8.38 4.29 11.51
C ALA A 136 6.87 4.60 11.59
N TYR A 137 6.34 5.42 10.70
CA TYR A 137 4.88 5.69 10.64
C TYR A 137 4.07 4.46 10.25
N ARG A 138 4.57 3.66 9.30
CA ARG A 138 3.97 2.39 8.90
C ARG A 138 3.92 1.41 10.08
N ASN A 139 4.97 1.30 10.88
CA ASN A 139 4.96 0.46 12.09
C ASN A 139 3.96 0.98 13.13
N ALA A 140 3.91 2.30 13.34
CA ALA A 140 2.94 2.90 14.26
C ALA A 140 1.48 2.71 13.82
N LEU A 141 1.21 2.57 12.52
CA LEU A 141 -0.11 2.22 11.99
C LEU A 141 -0.40 0.72 12.11
N ALA A 142 0.61 -0.13 11.90
CA ALA A 142 0.52 -1.56 12.09
C ALA A 142 0.09 -1.87 13.54
N ASP A 143 0.75 -1.25 14.52
CA ASP A 143 0.48 -1.47 15.95
C ASP A 143 -0.93 -1.03 16.40
N ARG A 144 -1.62 -0.19 15.62
CA ARG A 144 -2.92 0.39 16.03
C ARG A 144 -4.09 -0.57 15.85
N HIS A 145 -4.10 -1.38 14.79
CA HIS A 145 -5.22 -2.26 14.43
C HIS A 145 -6.60 -1.60 14.65
N THR A 146 -6.79 -0.40 14.08
CA THR A 146 -8.04 0.36 14.27
C THR A 146 -8.69 0.71 12.95
N ALA A 147 -10.02 0.62 12.90
CA ALA A 147 -10.83 1.21 11.83
C ALA A 147 -10.60 2.72 11.73
N HIS A 148 -10.66 3.24 10.51
CA HIS A 148 -10.46 4.65 10.22
C HIS A 148 -11.68 5.46 10.70
N PRO A 149 -11.52 6.47 11.57
CA PRO A 149 -12.63 7.09 12.32
C PRO A 149 -13.64 7.85 11.43
N LEU A 150 -13.26 8.19 10.20
CA LEU A 150 -14.10 8.90 9.23
C LEU A 150 -14.61 7.99 8.09
N ARG A 151 -14.33 6.69 8.15
CA ARG A 151 -14.71 5.71 7.13
C ARG A 151 -15.27 4.46 7.82
N PRO A 152 -16.54 4.49 8.24
CA PRO A 152 -17.20 3.30 8.73
C PRO A 152 -17.30 2.28 7.59
N ALA A 153 -17.13 0.99 7.89
CA ALA A 153 -17.33 -0.09 6.93
C ALA A 153 -18.71 0.05 6.27
N CYS A 154 -18.79 -0.07 4.94
CA CYS A 154 -20.08 -0.20 4.24
C CYS A 154 -20.73 -1.49 4.77
N ILE A 155 -21.64 -1.40 5.74
CA ILE A 155 -22.45 -2.54 6.17
C ILE A 155 -23.30 -2.95 4.97
N GLY A 156 -22.88 -4.01 4.27
CA GLY A 156 -23.64 -4.60 3.19
C GLY A 156 -25.00 -5.05 3.71
N VAL A 157 -26.07 -4.64 3.03
CA VAL A 157 -27.42 -5.11 3.33
C VAL A 157 -27.45 -6.63 3.15
N GLU A 158 -28.00 -7.35 4.13
CA GLU A 158 -28.07 -8.82 4.11
C GLU A 158 -28.68 -9.34 2.80
N SER A 159 -28.03 -10.34 2.22
CA SER A 159 -28.25 -10.88 0.87
C SER A 159 -29.55 -11.71 0.69
N THR A 160 -30.62 -11.37 1.42
CA THR A 160 -31.89 -12.14 1.35
C THR A 160 -32.90 -11.63 0.32
N GLU A 161 -32.60 -10.58 -0.45
CA GLU A 161 -33.45 -10.17 -1.59
C GLU A 161 -32.69 -10.21 -2.92
N ARG A 162 -33.32 -10.86 -3.90
CA ARG A 162 -32.75 -11.21 -5.22
C ARG A 162 -32.67 -10.03 -6.19
N GLU A 163 -32.63 -8.80 -5.71
CA GLU A 163 -32.58 -7.59 -6.56
C GLU A 163 -31.96 -6.40 -5.79
N ALA A 164 -30.64 -6.34 -5.71
CA ALA A 164 -29.96 -5.10 -5.32
C ALA A 164 -28.56 -5.04 -5.95
N SER A 165 -28.53 -4.64 -7.22
CA SER A 165 -27.32 -4.16 -7.86
C SER A 165 -27.23 -2.64 -7.71
N VAL A 166 -26.07 -2.21 -7.21
CA VAL A 166 -25.38 -0.94 -7.50
C VAL A 166 -25.95 0.30 -6.83
N VAL A 167 -25.34 0.66 -5.69
CA VAL A 167 -24.73 1.95 -5.31
C VAL A 167 -24.59 1.92 -3.77
N CYS A 168 -23.37 1.72 -3.22
CA CYS A 168 -23.13 2.12 -1.82
C CYS A 168 -23.29 3.65 -1.81
N SER A 169 -24.43 4.12 -1.30
CA SER A 169 -24.70 5.54 -1.12
C SER A 169 -23.89 6.01 0.09
N CYS A 170 -22.58 6.16 -0.06
CA CYS A 170 -21.79 6.86 0.96
C CYS A 170 -22.36 8.27 1.10
N PRO A 171 -22.84 8.69 2.28
CA PRO A 171 -23.29 10.06 2.46
C PRO A 171 -22.09 11.00 2.24
N PRO A 172 -22.24 12.10 1.49
CA PRO A 172 -21.16 13.06 1.32
C PRO A 172 -20.75 13.63 2.69
N PRO A 173 -19.45 13.87 2.92
CA PRO A 173 -18.97 14.37 4.20
C PRO A 173 -19.65 15.70 4.55
N PRO A 174 -19.98 15.95 5.84
CA PRO A 174 -20.65 17.17 6.25
C PRO A 174 -19.77 18.38 5.92
N PRO A 175 -20.35 19.49 5.40
CA PRO A 175 -19.58 20.68 5.10
C PRO A 175 -18.94 21.24 6.38
N PRO A 176 -17.73 21.83 6.29
CA PRO A 176 -17.05 22.39 7.44
C PRO A 176 -17.91 23.49 8.08
N ALA A 177 -18.03 23.44 9.42
CA ALA A 177 -18.80 24.40 10.18
C ALA A 177 -18.31 25.85 9.92
N PRO A 178 -19.22 26.83 9.80
CA PRO A 178 -18.83 28.21 9.54
C PRO A 178 -17.94 28.72 10.68
N ALA A 179 -16.79 29.30 10.32
CA ALA A 179 -15.91 29.98 11.25
C ALA A 179 -16.71 31.07 11.98
N VAL A 180 -16.95 30.86 13.28
CA VAL A 180 -17.53 31.88 14.14
C VAL A 180 -16.53 33.03 14.20
N ARG A 181 -16.77 34.08 13.41
CA ARG A 181 -16.15 35.39 13.61
C ARG A 181 -16.60 35.88 14.98
N ARG A 182 -15.75 35.70 16.00
CA ARG A 182 -15.87 36.46 17.25
C ARG A 182 -15.55 37.92 16.92
N GLY A 183 -16.60 38.72 16.78
CA GLY A 183 -16.51 40.16 16.61
C GLY A 183 -16.50 40.87 17.96
N ARG A 184 -15.49 41.72 18.11
CA ARG A 184 -15.32 42.90 18.97
C ARG A 184 -14.95 42.70 20.44
#